data_AF-A0AAV7WRU6-F1
#
_entry.id   AF-A0AAV7WRU6-F1
#
_cell.length_a   1.000
_cell.length_b   1.000
_cell.length_c   1.000
_cell.angle_alpha   90.00
_cell.angle_beta   90.00
_cell.angle_gamma   90.00
#
_symmetry.space_group_name_H-M   'P 1'
#
loop_
_entity.id
_entity.type
_entity.pdbx_description
1 polymer ?
#
loop_
_entity_poly.entity_id
_entity_poly.type
_entity_poly.pdbx_seq_one_letter_code
_entity_poly.pdbx_strand_id
1 'polypeptide(L)'
;MDNTMASLMAETKSIRLDIAGFQSRVLGLEQRVTMVEAQAATSRDQDQELLCLRSKLNDLEDRSRRDKVRVLGFPKAIKGEDMHSFLQETLPKLTGITFDSPLEFQTAHRLGPKRPKRLNTNVRPRPIIACLLRHTQARQLIQRARTHEPCQMDGQEIRISADFSKETSERRRAFLAIRPRLRKMEEKYGLFEPSRMWAMKNGVSQDFCDPEDL
;
A
#
# COMPACT_ATOMS: atom_id res chain seq x y z
N MET A 1 72.26 5.20 43.01
CA MET A 1 71.82 5.46 41.62
C MET A 1 71.55 4.15 40.86
N ASP A 2 72.26 3.06 41.18
CA ASP A 2 72.11 1.80 40.43
C ASP A 2 70.77 1.08 40.65
N ASN A 3 70.26 1.02 41.89
CA ASN A 3 68.95 0.39 42.17
C ASN A 3 67.77 1.12 41.50
N THR A 4 67.81 2.44 41.43
CA THR A 4 66.77 3.25 40.76
C THR A 4 66.80 3.03 39.25
N MET A 5 67.99 2.88 38.66
CA MET A 5 68.14 2.62 37.23
C MET A 5 67.64 1.22 36.86
N ALA A 6 67.93 0.21 37.69
CA ALA A 6 67.42 -1.15 37.50
C ALA A 6 65.88 -1.24 37.59
N SER A 7 65.27 -0.53 38.55
CA SER A 7 63.80 -0.46 38.68
C SER A 7 63.14 0.16 37.44
N LEU A 8 63.68 1.28 36.94
CA LEU A 8 63.20 1.93 35.72
C LEU A 8 63.35 1.02 34.48
N MET A 9 64.43 0.24 34.39
CA MET A 9 64.60 -0.73 33.30
C MET A 9 63.57 -1.86 33.33
N ALA A 10 63.16 -2.31 34.52
CA ALA A 10 62.12 -3.32 34.67
C ALA A 10 60.74 -2.78 34.27
N GLU A 11 60.38 -1.57 34.73
CA GLU A 11 59.13 -0.90 34.36
C GLU A 11 59.06 -0.63 32.86
N THR A 12 60.13 -0.12 32.24
CA THR A 12 60.18 0.11 30.79
C THR A 12 60.09 -1.19 29.97
N LYS A 13 60.54 -2.33 30.51
CA LYS A 13 60.33 -3.64 29.88
C LYS A 13 58.86 -4.08 30.01
N SER A 14 58.24 -3.88 31.17
CA SER A 14 56.81 -4.18 31.38
C SER A 14 55.93 -3.35 30.44
N ILE A 15 56.14 -2.03 30.39
CA ILE A 15 55.41 -1.12 29.52
C ILE A 15 55.54 -1.54 28.05
N ARG A 16 56.74 -1.98 27.61
CA ARG A 16 56.93 -2.49 26.24
C ARG A 16 56.09 -3.74 25.94
N LEU A 17 55.98 -4.66 26.89
CA LEU A 17 55.15 -5.87 26.72
C LEU A 17 53.66 -5.51 26.66
N ASP A 18 53.21 -4.59 27.51
CA ASP A 18 51.83 -4.11 27.51
C ASP A 18 51.49 -3.39 26.20
N ILE A 19 52.39 -2.53 25.70
CA ILE A 19 52.24 -1.85 24.40
C ILE A 19 52.12 -2.87 23.27
N ALA A 20 52.95 -3.92 23.25
CA ALA A 20 52.85 -4.98 22.24
C ALA A 20 51.50 -5.71 22.32
N GLY A 21 51.03 -6.02 23.54
CA GLY A 21 49.70 -6.60 23.76
C GLY A 21 48.56 -5.69 23.29
N PHE A 22 48.65 -4.38 23.56
CA PHE A 22 47.69 -3.41 23.05
C PHE A 22 47.72 -3.30 21.53
N GLN A 23 48.90 -3.30 20.91
CA GLN A 23 49.04 -3.28 19.45
C GLN A 23 48.33 -4.48 18.81
N SER A 24 48.53 -5.70 19.32
CA SER A 24 47.81 -6.88 18.81
C SER A 24 46.30 -6.78 18.98
N ARG A 25 45.82 -6.24 20.11
CA ARG A 25 44.38 -6.04 20.35
C ARG A 25 43.80 -4.97 19.43
N VAL A 26 44.52 -3.88 19.19
CA VAL A 26 44.10 -2.79 18.29
C VAL A 26 44.00 -3.32 16.86
N LEU A 27 45.00 -4.05 16.37
CA LEU A 27 44.94 -4.67 15.04
C LEU A 27 43.74 -5.63 14.89
N GLY A 28 43.47 -6.43 15.93
CA GLY A 28 42.29 -7.30 15.94
C GLY A 28 40.96 -6.55 15.95
N LEU A 29 40.91 -5.38 16.62
CA LEU A 29 39.73 -4.52 16.59
C LEU A 29 39.56 -3.83 15.23
N GLU A 30 40.63 -3.31 14.63
CA GLU A 30 40.61 -2.70 13.30
C GLU A 30 40.08 -3.69 12.25
N GLN A 31 40.57 -4.93 12.25
CA GLN A 31 40.06 -5.97 11.35
C GLN A 31 38.57 -6.24 11.55
N ARG A 32 38.11 -6.33 12.80
CA ARG A 32 36.69 -6.53 13.11
C ARG A 32 35.84 -5.34 12.69
N VAL A 33 36.32 -4.11 12.86
CA VAL A 33 35.64 -2.89 12.40
C VAL A 33 35.47 -2.93 10.89
N THR A 34 36.53 -3.22 10.14
CA THR A 34 36.46 -3.34 8.67
C THR A 34 35.46 -4.41 8.23
N MET A 35 35.42 -5.57 8.91
CA MET A 35 34.43 -6.62 8.62
C MET A 35 33.00 -6.17 8.90
N VAL A 36 32.76 -5.50 10.03
CA VAL A 36 31.43 -4.99 10.40
C VAL A 36 30.98 -3.90 9.43
N GLU A 37 31.88 -3.02 9.00
CA GLU A 37 31.58 -1.99 8.01
C GLU A 37 31.21 -2.60 6.65
N ALA A 38 31.95 -3.62 6.20
CA ALA A 38 31.61 -4.35 4.98
C ALA A 38 30.26 -5.06 5.08
N GLN A 39 29.96 -5.68 6.23
CA GLN A 39 28.67 -6.31 6.48
C GLN A 39 27.54 -5.27 6.54
N ALA A 40 27.77 -4.10 7.14
CA ALA A 40 26.79 -3.03 7.17
C ALA A 40 26.51 -2.47 5.77
N ALA A 41 27.54 -2.34 4.92
CA ALA A 41 27.37 -1.93 3.53
C ALA A 41 26.49 -2.92 2.75
N THR A 42 26.82 -4.22 2.81
CA THR A 42 26.02 -5.27 2.15
C THR A 42 24.58 -5.34 2.66
N SER A 43 24.36 -5.16 3.97
CA SER A 43 23.01 -5.09 4.55
C SER A 43 22.20 -3.91 3.98
N ARG A 44 22.83 -2.74 3.82
CA ARG A 44 22.16 -1.57 3.22
C ARG A 44 21.77 -1.82 1.77
N ASP A 45 22.64 -2.47 0.99
CA ASP A 45 22.37 -2.81 -0.40
C ASP A 45 21.18 -3.80 -0.49
N GLN A 46 21.14 -4.79 0.40
CA GLN A 46 20.02 -5.73 0.51
C GLN A 46 18.71 -5.03 0.91
N ASP A 47 18.75 -4.08 1.85
CA ASP A 47 17.57 -3.30 2.24
C ASP A 47 17.03 -2.48 1.06
N GLN A 48 17.92 -1.86 0.27
CA GLN A 48 17.54 -1.14 -0.95
C GLN A 48 16.92 -2.07 -1.99
N GLU A 49 17.48 -3.27 -2.19
CA GLU A 49 16.93 -4.26 -3.10
C GLU A 49 15.54 -4.73 -2.64
N LEU A 50 15.36 -5.00 -1.34
CA LEU A 50 14.08 -5.36 -0.76
C LEU A 50 13.02 -4.28 -0.96
N LEU A 51 13.37 -3.00 -0.79
CA LEU A 51 12.46 -1.89 -1.09
C LEU A 51 12.07 -1.84 -2.57
N CYS A 52 13.04 -2.03 -3.47
CA CYS A 52 12.80 -2.09 -4.91
C CYS A 52 11.87 -3.25 -5.30
N LEU A 53 12.11 -4.44 -4.73
CA LEU A 53 11.28 -5.62 -4.96
C LEU A 53 9.86 -5.45 -4.43
N ARG A 54 9.69 -4.88 -3.22
CA ARG A 54 8.36 -4.58 -2.66
C ARG A 54 7.58 -3.63 -3.56
N SER A 55 8.22 -2.56 -4.03
CA SER A 55 7.61 -1.61 -4.97
C SER A 55 7.18 -2.27 -6.27
N LYS A 56 8.04 -3.13 -6.86
CA LYS A 56 7.70 -3.89 -8.08
C LYS A 56 6.54 -4.87 -7.84
N LEU A 57 6.53 -5.58 -6.72
CA LEU A 57 5.44 -6.51 -6.39
C LEU A 57 4.11 -5.77 -6.21
N ASN A 58 4.11 -4.61 -5.56
CA ASN A 58 2.93 -3.79 -5.40
C ASN A 58 2.40 -3.28 -6.76
N ASP A 59 3.29 -2.78 -7.63
CA ASP A 59 2.90 -2.36 -8.99
C ASP A 59 2.33 -3.51 -9.83
N LEU A 60 2.94 -4.70 -9.76
CA LEU A 60 2.40 -5.89 -10.44
C LEU A 60 1.03 -6.30 -9.91
N GLU A 61 0.85 -6.28 -8.60
CA GLU A 61 -0.43 -6.59 -7.96
C GLU A 61 -1.52 -5.60 -8.38
N ASP A 62 -1.25 -4.29 -8.31
CA ASP A 62 -2.20 -3.27 -8.74
C ASP A 62 -2.50 -3.40 -10.23
N ARG A 63 -1.49 -3.64 -11.07
CA ARG A 63 -1.69 -3.84 -12.52
C ARG A 63 -2.61 -5.00 -12.83
N SER A 64 -2.52 -6.10 -12.06
CA SER A 64 -3.39 -7.27 -12.16
C SER A 64 -4.81 -7.01 -11.64
N ARG A 65 -4.97 -6.03 -10.73
CA ARG A 65 -6.28 -5.66 -10.16
C ARG A 65 -6.98 -4.50 -10.87
N ARG A 66 -6.34 -3.82 -11.83
CA ARG A 66 -6.91 -2.68 -12.59
C ARG A 66 -8.28 -2.96 -13.20
N ASP A 67 -8.51 -4.20 -13.63
CA ASP A 67 -9.74 -4.60 -14.32
C ASP A 67 -10.80 -5.09 -13.34
N LYS A 68 -10.44 -5.14 -12.04
CA LYS A 68 -11.30 -5.62 -10.96
C LYS A 68 -12.04 -4.45 -10.32
N VAL A 69 -13.36 -4.61 -10.27
CA VAL A 69 -14.27 -3.72 -9.59
C VAL A 69 -14.77 -4.43 -8.33
N ARG A 70 -14.71 -3.69 -7.21
CA ARG A 70 -15.24 -4.12 -5.93
C ARG A 70 -16.59 -3.48 -5.70
N VAL A 71 -17.61 -4.30 -5.50
CA VAL A 71 -18.98 -3.84 -5.22
C VAL A 71 -19.40 -4.22 -3.81
N LEU A 72 -19.90 -3.24 -3.07
CA LEU A 72 -20.35 -3.35 -1.68
C LEU A 72 -21.85 -3.05 -1.60
N GLY A 73 -22.54 -3.68 -0.66
CA GLY A 73 -23.96 -3.41 -0.40
C GLY A 73 -24.93 -4.37 -1.07
N PHE A 74 -24.51 -5.17 -2.06
CA PHE A 74 -25.43 -6.11 -2.71
C PHE A 74 -26.00 -7.18 -1.76
N PRO A 75 -27.34 -7.29 -1.61
CA PRO A 75 -27.98 -8.21 -0.67
C PRO A 75 -27.59 -9.67 -0.95
N LYS A 76 -27.60 -10.50 0.09
CA LYS A 76 -27.11 -11.90 0.03
C LYS A 76 -27.94 -12.79 -0.90
N ALA A 77 -29.23 -12.48 -1.03
CA ALA A 77 -30.20 -13.26 -1.80
C ALA A 77 -30.28 -12.78 -3.26
N ILE A 78 -29.17 -12.87 -3.99
CA ILE A 78 -29.26 -12.92 -5.46
C ILE A 78 -29.72 -14.35 -5.75
N LYS A 79 -31.04 -14.54 -5.89
CA LYS A 79 -31.64 -15.88 -6.06
C LYS A 79 -31.46 -16.32 -7.51
N GLY A 80 -30.82 -17.47 -7.71
CA GLY A 80 -30.98 -18.30 -8.92
C GLY A 80 -30.32 -17.81 -10.21
N GLU A 81 -29.83 -16.57 -10.27
CA GLU A 81 -29.22 -16.00 -11.47
C GLU A 81 -27.69 -16.09 -11.43
N ASP A 82 -27.07 -16.31 -12.60
CA ASP A 82 -25.62 -16.24 -12.75
C ASP A 82 -25.13 -14.83 -12.35
N MET A 83 -24.06 -14.79 -11.55
CA MET A 83 -23.50 -13.52 -11.06
C MET A 83 -23.09 -12.61 -12.23
N HIS A 84 -22.65 -13.21 -13.34
CA HIS A 84 -22.28 -12.48 -14.55
C HIS A 84 -23.51 -11.78 -15.14
N SER A 85 -24.59 -12.51 -15.41
CA SER A 85 -25.85 -11.95 -15.95
C SER A 85 -26.43 -10.88 -15.04
N PHE A 86 -26.48 -11.13 -13.73
CA PHE A 86 -26.98 -10.17 -12.74
C PHE A 86 -26.19 -8.86 -12.79
N LEU A 87 -24.85 -8.91 -12.78
CA LEU A 87 -24.02 -7.71 -12.82
C LEU A 87 -24.09 -7.00 -14.17
N GLN A 88 -24.19 -7.76 -15.26
CA GLN A 88 -24.32 -7.21 -16.62
C GLN A 88 -25.60 -6.38 -16.76
N GLU A 89 -26.70 -6.80 -16.15
CA GLU A 89 -27.96 -6.04 -16.15
C GLU A 89 -27.95 -4.90 -15.12
N THR A 90 -27.44 -5.16 -13.92
CA THR A 90 -27.64 -4.27 -12.77
C THR A 90 -26.65 -3.11 -12.75
N LEU A 91 -25.37 -3.33 -13.10
CA LEU A 91 -24.35 -2.27 -13.01
C LEU A 91 -24.61 -1.08 -13.95
N PRO A 92 -25.01 -1.27 -15.23
CA PRO A 92 -25.37 -0.14 -16.10
C PRO A 92 -26.58 0.63 -15.57
N LYS A 93 -27.62 -0.06 -15.08
CA LYS A 93 -28.82 0.57 -14.49
C LYS A 93 -28.48 1.38 -13.24
N LEU A 94 -27.64 0.84 -12.35
CA LEU A 94 -27.21 1.53 -11.13
C LEU A 94 -26.36 2.76 -11.39
N THR A 95 -25.49 2.69 -12.40
CA THR A 95 -24.57 3.79 -12.72
C THR A 95 -25.15 4.78 -13.73
N GLY A 96 -26.25 4.42 -14.42
CA GLY A 96 -26.84 5.21 -15.51
C GLY A 96 -25.91 5.34 -16.72
N ILE A 97 -25.00 4.39 -16.91
CA ILE A 97 -24.06 4.38 -18.04
C ILE A 97 -24.62 3.48 -19.12
N THR A 98 -24.66 4.00 -20.34
CA THR A 98 -24.81 3.19 -21.55
C THR A 98 -23.42 2.83 -22.06
N PHE A 99 -23.15 1.53 -22.19
CA PHE A 99 -21.89 1.04 -22.76
C PHE A 99 -22.09 0.69 -24.23
N ASP A 100 -21.05 0.88 -25.05
CA ASP A 100 -21.06 0.51 -26.49
C ASP A 100 -21.17 -1.01 -26.71
N SER A 101 -20.77 -1.78 -25.71
CA SER A 101 -20.85 -3.24 -25.69
C SER A 101 -21.27 -3.72 -24.30
N PRO A 102 -21.88 -4.91 -24.19
CA PRO A 102 -22.22 -5.49 -22.91
C PRO A 102 -21.02 -5.56 -21.95
N LEU A 103 -21.28 -5.52 -20.65
CA LEU A 103 -20.25 -5.79 -19.66
C LEU A 103 -19.93 -7.28 -19.67
N GLU A 104 -18.70 -7.60 -20.04
CA GLU A 104 -18.21 -8.98 -20.02
C GLU A 104 -17.26 -9.16 -18.84
N PHE A 105 -17.44 -10.26 -18.10
CA PHE A 105 -16.67 -10.56 -16.92
C PHE A 105 -15.87 -11.85 -17.11
N GLN A 106 -14.59 -11.81 -16.77
CA GLN A 106 -13.77 -13.02 -16.63
C GLN A 106 -14.22 -13.84 -15.43
N THR A 107 -14.45 -13.16 -14.30
CA THR A 107 -14.91 -13.78 -13.06
C THR A 107 -15.77 -12.80 -12.27
N ALA A 108 -16.79 -13.30 -11.58
CA ALA A 108 -17.53 -12.52 -10.60
C ALA A 108 -17.87 -13.40 -9.39
N HIS A 109 -17.37 -13.03 -8.21
CA HIS A 109 -17.56 -13.84 -7.00
C HIS A 109 -17.64 -12.99 -5.74
N ARG A 110 -18.23 -13.56 -4.69
CA ARG A 110 -18.28 -12.94 -3.36
C ARG A 110 -17.03 -13.25 -2.55
N LEU A 111 -16.44 -12.21 -1.97
CA LEU A 111 -15.27 -12.33 -1.10
C LEU A 111 -15.61 -12.90 0.28
N GLY A 112 -14.71 -13.75 0.79
CA GLY A 112 -14.73 -14.26 2.16
C GLY A 112 -15.67 -15.44 2.40
N PRO A 113 -15.56 -16.12 3.56
CA PRO A 113 -16.28 -17.36 3.84
C PRO A 113 -17.80 -17.17 3.83
N LYS A 114 -18.54 -18.23 3.46
CA LYS A 114 -20.00 -18.24 3.54
C LYS A 114 -20.39 -18.14 5.02
N ARG A 115 -21.02 -17.02 5.40
CA ARG A 115 -21.47 -16.81 6.78
C ARG A 115 -22.72 -17.64 7.09
N PRO A 116 -22.80 -18.28 8.28
CA PRO A 116 -23.96 -19.07 8.69
C PRO A 116 -25.22 -18.18 8.73
N LYS A 117 -26.37 -18.75 8.35
CA LYS A 117 -27.66 -18.02 8.25
C LYS A 117 -28.12 -17.42 9.59
N ARG A 118 -27.62 -17.94 10.72
CA ARG A 118 -28.01 -17.55 12.08
C ARG A 118 -27.38 -16.25 12.59
N LEU A 119 -26.36 -15.72 11.93
CA LEU A 119 -25.68 -14.50 12.38
C LEU A 119 -26.39 -13.26 11.80
N ASN A 120 -27.25 -12.64 12.62
CA ASN A 120 -27.95 -11.35 12.52
C ASN A 120 -28.10 -10.67 11.14
N THR A 121 -29.33 -10.28 10.84
CA THR A 121 -29.79 -9.46 9.69
C THR A 121 -29.14 -8.07 9.58
N ASN A 122 -28.41 -7.62 10.60
CA ASN A 122 -27.75 -6.31 10.64
C ASN A 122 -26.27 -6.33 10.17
N VAL A 123 -25.84 -7.43 9.56
CA VAL A 123 -24.45 -7.61 9.10
C VAL A 123 -24.31 -7.17 7.64
N ARG A 124 -23.33 -6.29 7.36
CA ARG A 124 -23.04 -5.81 6.00
C ARG A 124 -22.86 -6.98 5.01
N PRO A 125 -23.51 -6.92 3.83
CA PRO A 125 -23.37 -7.97 2.82
C PRO A 125 -21.92 -8.19 2.38
N ARG A 126 -21.59 -9.42 1.96
CA ARG A 126 -20.25 -9.75 1.47
C ARG A 126 -19.95 -8.97 0.18
N PRO A 127 -18.77 -8.34 0.07
CA PRO A 127 -18.35 -7.68 -1.16
C PRO A 127 -18.32 -8.65 -2.34
N ILE A 128 -18.59 -8.14 -3.54
CA ILE A 128 -18.35 -8.83 -4.80
C ILE A 128 -17.07 -8.27 -5.41
N ILE A 129 -16.18 -9.14 -5.89
CA ILE A 129 -15.15 -8.75 -6.85
C ILE A 129 -15.59 -9.26 -8.22
N ALA A 130 -15.66 -8.34 -9.17
CA ALA A 130 -15.95 -8.62 -10.57
C ALA A 130 -14.75 -8.18 -11.41
N CYS A 131 -14.16 -9.10 -12.17
CA CYS A 131 -13.07 -8.84 -13.10
C CYS A 131 -13.65 -8.67 -14.50
N LEU A 132 -13.58 -7.46 -15.06
CA LEU A 132 -14.08 -7.17 -16.39
C LEU A 132 -13.05 -7.60 -17.44
N LEU A 133 -13.51 -7.97 -18.64
CA LEU A 133 -12.61 -8.20 -19.78
C LEU A 133 -11.98 -6.89 -20.30
N ARG A 134 -12.69 -5.77 -20.18
CA ARG A 134 -12.27 -4.46 -20.67
C ARG A 134 -11.98 -3.51 -19.51
N HIS A 135 -10.71 -3.17 -19.32
CA HIS A 135 -10.26 -2.20 -18.30
C HIS A 135 -10.94 -0.82 -18.45
N THR A 136 -11.27 -0.42 -19.68
CA THR A 136 -11.93 0.86 -19.97
C THR A 136 -13.34 0.92 -19.36
N GLN A 137 -14.11 -0.17 -19.46
CA GLN A 137 -15.44 -0.28 -18.85
C GLN A 137 -15.34 -0.27 -17.32
N ALA A 138 -14.35 -0.96 -16.74
CA ALA A 138 -14.11 -0.95 -15.30
C ALA A 138 -13.83 0.49 -14.81
N ARG A 139 -12.98 1.22 -15.52
CA ARG A 139 -12.64 2.61 -15.21
C ARG A 139 -13.86 3.54 -15.34
N GLN A 140 -14.69 3.38 -16.37
CA GLN A 140 -15.93 4.15 -16.53
C GLN A 140 -16.90 3.91 -15.37
N LEU A 141 -17.12 2.65 -14.96
CA LEU A 141 -17.95 2.30 -13.81
C LEU A 141 -17.44 2.97 -12.52
N ILE A 142 -16.14 2.85 -12.24
CA ILE A 142 -15.52 3.43 -11.05
C ILE A 142 -15.61 4.95 -11.07
N GLN A 143 -15.37 5.58 -12.22
CA GLN A 143 -15.44 7.04 -12.36
C GLN A 143 -16.86 7.53 -12.12
N ARG A 144 -17.86 6.91 -12.75
CA ARG A 144 -19.27 7.29 -12.59
C ARG A 144 -19.74 7.14 -11.15
N ALA A 145 -19.36 6.05 -10.49
CA ALA A 145 -19.70 5.81 -9.10
C ALA A 145 -19.05 6.81 -8.12
N ARG A 146 -17.97 7.50 -8.54
CA ARG A 146 -17.32 8.54 -7.74
C ARG A 146 -17.91 9.93 -7.93
N THR A 147 -18.37 10.25 -9.14
CA THR A 147 -18.77 11.62 -9.50
C THR A 147 -20.25 11.90 -9.29
N HIS A 148 -21.09 10.88 -9.17
CA HIS A 148 -22.53 11.05 -9.04
C HIS A 148 -23.08 10.55 -7.71
N GLU A 149 -24.39 10.74 -7.53
CA GLU A 149 -25.11 10.30 -6.34
C GLU A 149 -24.89 8.81 -6.04
N PRO A 150 -24.92 8.41 -4.75
CA PRO A 150 -24.73 7.03 -4.37
C PRO A 150 -25.72 6.11 -5.09
N CYS A 151 -25.21 5.04 -5.71
CA CYS A 151 -26.08 4.03 -6.31
C CYS A 151 -26.95 3.40 -5.22
N GLN A 152 -28.26 3.27 -5.45
CA GLN A 152 -29.20 2.66 -4.53
C GLN A 152 -29.88 1.47 -5.21
N MET A 153 -30.07 0.39 -4.45
CA MET A 153 -30.86 -0.77 -4.88
C MET A 153 -31.67 -1.27 -3.70
N ASP A 154 -32.99 -1.42 -3.86
CA ASP A 154 -33.90 -1.88 -2.81
C ASP A 154 -33.75 -1.11 -1.47
N GLY A 155 -33.49 0.20 -1.55
CA GLY A 155 -33.25 1.06 -0.37
C GLY A 155 -31.88 0.87 0.30
N GLN A 156 -30.96 0.14 -0.33
CA GLN A 156 -29.60 -0.10 0.16
C GLN A 156 -28.55 0.61 -0.72
N GLU A 157 -27.62 1.34 -0.07
CA GLU A 157 -26.49 1.99 -0.75
C GLU A 157 -25.54 0.93 -1.32
N ILE A 158 -25.37 0.98 -2.65
CA ILE A 158 -24.42 0.18 -3.40
C ILE A 158 -23.19 1.05 -3.68
N ARG A 159 -22.02 0.59 -3.23
CA ARG A 159 -20.76 1.28 -3.48
C ARG A 159 -19.90 0.50 -4.44
N ILE A 160 -19.49 1.15 -5.52
CA ILE A 160 -18.61 0.60 -6.54
C ILE A 160 -17.26 1.31 -6.42
N SER A 161 -16.18 0.53 -6.31
CA SER A 161 -14.81 1.07 -6.24
C SER A 161 -13.84 0.17 -7.00
N ALA A 162 -12.64 0.68 -7.28
CA ALA A 162 -11.53 -0.15 -7.70
C ALA A 162 -11.16 -1.16 -6.60
N ASP A 163 -10.60 -2.30 -6.99
CA ASP A 163 -9.91 -3.22 -6.09
C ASP A 163 -8.41 -2.91 -6.13
N PHE A 164 -7.85 -2.42 -5.02
CA PHE A 164 -6.42 -2.09 -4.91
C PHE A 164 -5.68 -3.16 -4.12
N SER A 165 -4.35 -3.20 -4.28
CA SER A 165 -3.47 -3.88 -3.33
C SER A 165 -3.69 -3.34 -1.90
N LYS A 166 -3.15 -4.08 -0.92
CA LYS A 166 -3.20 -3.64 0.48
C LYS A 166 -2.43 -2.33 0.68
N GLU A 167 -1.22 -2.24 0.16
CA GLU A 167 -0.35 -1.06 0.31
C GLU A 167 -1.01 0.18 -0.31
N THR A 168 -1.51 0.06 -1.54
CA THR A 168 -2.19 1.15 -2.24
C THR A 168 -3.47 1.56 -1.50
N SER A 169 -4.24 0.59 -0.98
CA SER A 169 -5.40 0.88 -0.13
C SER A 169 -5.04 1.65 1.13
N GLU A 170 -3.93 1.31 1.78
CA GLU A 170 -3.42 1.98 2.98
C GLU A 170 -2.91 3.39 2.67
N ARG A 171 -2.12 3.57 1.60
CA ARG A 171 -1.65 4.89 1.15
C ARG A 171 -2.82 5.81 0.80
N ARG A 172 -3.83 5.30 0.08
CA ARG A 172 -5.07 6.06 -0.18
C ARG A 172 -5.80 6.42 1.11
N ARG A 173 -5.90 5.51 2.08
CA ARG A 173 -6.54 5.79 3.37
C ARG A 173 -5.82 6.90 4.14
N ALA A 174 -4.49 6.92 4.09
CA ALA A 174 -3.70 7.99 4.71
C ALA A 174 -3.99 9.35 4.06
N PHE A 175 -4.06 9.44 2.72
CA PHE A 175 -4.51 10.66 2.05
C PHE A 175 -5.96 11.05 2.39
N LEU A 176 -6.87 10.08 2.52
CA LEU A 176 -8.25 10.35 2.93
C LEU A 176 -8.32 11.01 4.32
N ALA A 177 -7.40 10.67 5.23
CA ALA A 177 -7.34 11.26 6.57
C ALA A 177 -6.97 12.76 6.55
N ILE A 178 -6.30 13.24 5.49
CA ILE A 178 -5.87 14.65 5.33
C ILE A 178 -6.97 15.54 4.75
N ARG A 179 -7.92 14.96 4.00
CA ARG A 179 -9.01 15.71 3.34
C ARG A 179 -9.78 16.68 4.24
N PRO A 180 -10.11 16.38 5.51
CA PRO A 180 -10.74 17.35 6.39
C PRO A 180 -9.92 18.61 6.60
N ARG A 181 -8.58 18.51 6.68
CA ARG A 181 -7.68 19.66 6.82
C ARG A 181 -7.68 20.52 5.55
N LEU A 182 -7.56 19.90 4.38
CA LEU A 182 -7.59 20.62 3.09
C LEU A 182 -8.93 21.35 2.89
N ARG A 183 -10.05 20.73 3.28
CA ARG A 183 -11.37 21.38 3.25
C ARG A 183 -11.44 22.60 4.16
N LYS A 184 -10.82 22.57 5.35
CA LYS A 184 -10.77 23.73 6.26
C LYS A 184 -9.95 24.89 5.70
N MET A 185 -8.95 24.59 4.88
CA MET A 185 -8.10 25.59 4.22
C MET A 185 -8.67 26.04 2.86
N GLU A 186 -9.85 25.53 2.48
CA GLU A 186 -10.50 25.79 1.19
C GLU A 186 -9.62 25.47 -0.03
N GLU A 187 -8.63 24.58 0.15
CA GLU A 187 -7.74 24.15 -0.92
C GLU A 187 -8.45 23.15 -1.84
N LYS A 188 -8.30 23.32 -3.15
CA LYS A 188 -8.73 22.32 -4.13
C LYS A 188 -7.78 21.14 -4.08
N TYR A 189 -8.32 19.92 -4.12
CA TYR A 189 -7.51 18.71 -4.12
C TYR A 189 -8.19 17.57 -4.88
N GLY A 190 -7.41 16.56 -5.24
CA GLY A 190 -7.92 15.33 -5.84
C GLY A 190 -6.92 14.18 -5.72
N LEU A 191 -7.44 12.95 -5.73
CA LEU A 191 -6.63 11.74 -5.60
C LEU A 191 -6.57 11.02 -6.95
N PHE A 192 -5.37 10.94 -7.52
CA PHE A 192 -5.06 10.17 -8.71
C PHE A 192 -4.91 8.67 -8.42
N GLU A 193 -5.18 7.88 -9.45
CA GLU A 193 -4.83 6.46 -9.48
C GLU A 193 -3.29 6.29 -9.60
N PRO A 194 -2.68 5.30 -8.90
CA PRO A 194 -3.28 4.42 -7.90
C PRO A 194 -3.36 5.05 -6.50
N SER A 195 -2.49 6.00 -6.15
CA SER A 195 -2.47 6.62 -4.81
C SER A 195 -1.57 7.87 -4.74
N ARG A 196 -1.79 8.87 -5.61
CA ARG A 196 -1.10 10.18 -5.54
C ARG A 196 -2.13 11.27 -5.34
N MET A 197 -1.88 12.26 -4.48
CA MET A 197 -2.82 13.37 -4.28
C MET A 197 -2.25 14.65 -4.87
N TRP A 198 -3.07 15.41 -5.59
CA TRP A 198 -2.76 16.79 -5.92
C TRP A 198 -3.53 17.71 -4.99
N ALA A 199 -2.92 18.83 -4.61
CA ALA A 199 -3.58 19.90 -3.89
C ALA A 199 -3.07 21.26 -4.36
N MET A 200 -3.94 22.27 -4.34
CA MET A 200 -3.56 23.64 -4.57
C MET A 200 -3.00 24.26 -3.30
N LYS A 201 -1.72 24.59 -3.30
CA LYS A 201 -1.05 25.36 -2.24
C LYS A 201 -0.59 26.70 -2.81
N ASN A 202 -0.97 27.79 -2.16
CA ASN A 202 -0.60 29.15 -2.59
C ASN A 202 -0.88 29.45 -4.08
N GLY A 203 -1.98 28.92 -4.61
CA GLY A 203 -2.36 29.09 -6.02
C GLY A 203 -1.63 28.18 -7.02
N VAL A 204 -0.73 27.31 -6.57
CA VAL A 204 0.01 26.36 -7.43
C VAL A 204 -0.46 24.93 -7.14
N SER A 205 -0.76 24.17 -8.21
CA SER A 205 -1.04 22.75 -8.10
C SER A 205 0.24 21.98 -7.82
N GLN A 206 0.28 21.24 -6.72
CA GLN A 206 1.40 20.38 -6.34
C GLN A 206 0.93 18.94 -6.19
N ASP A 207 1.78 18.01 -6.63
CA ASP A 207 1.55 16.58 -6.54
C ASP A 207 2.34 15.99 -5.38
N PHE A 208 1.68 15.13 -4.61
CA PHE A 208 2.22 14.51 -3.41
C PHE A 208 2.15 12.99 -3.53
N CYS A 209 3.30 12.35 -3.32
CA CYS A 209 3.43 10.90 -3.26
C CYS A 209 3.18 10.38 -1.84
N ASP A 210 3.52 11.18 -0.82
CA ASP A 210 3.31 10.85 0.57
C ASP A 210 2.38 11.83 1.28
N PRO A 211 1.48 11.32 2.16
CA PRO A 211 0.58 12.14 2.98
C PRO A 211 1.33 13.13 3.88
N GLU A 212 2.56 12.83 4.30
CA GLU A 212 3.34 13.67 5.22
C GLU A 212 3.87 14.95 4.56
N ASP A 213 4.02 14.95 3.24
CA ASP A 213 4.48 16.12 2.46
C ASP A 213 3.40 17.21 2.31
N LEU A 214 2.18 16.91 2.74
CA LEU A 214 0.99 17.73 2.55
C LEU A 214 0.69 18.65 3.72
#